data_AF-A0A3R8UXR9-F1
#
_entry.id   AF-A0A3R8UXR9-F1
#
_cell.length_a   1.000
_cell.length_b   1.000
_cell.length_c   1.000
_cell.angle_alpha   90.00
_cell.angle_beta   90.00
_cell.angle_gamma   90.00
#
_symmetry.space_group_name_H-M   'P 1'
#
loop_
_entity.id
_entity.type
_entity.pdbx_description
1 polymer ?
#
loop_
_entity_poly.entity_id
_entity_poly.type
_entity_poly.pdbx_seq_one_letter_code
_entity_poly.pdbx_strand_id
1 'polypeptide(L)'
;MGMNMNFIDNWIYQLDDVLAVDGDALPVPSDAIARLGLADGVAYTVVFSAALAQAGGGVFEIAHVIGGAGGGYTLQRGREGTDAALWPAGTLVMATVTAAQLAGFGGGVDDSGWVTLEPVGGFVYPPDARRIGGVVYLRGFKWIDLAQLGEPLAQLPVGWRPAQQFYATKPIGDRIRRMSITEDGIDGAGMIFIDHVNGPTASDYFEFDGISFPVG
;
A
#
# COMPACT_ATOMS: atom_id res chain seq x y z
N MET A 1 14.25 4.53 -8.80
CA MET A 1 12.88 4.86 -9.23
C MET A 1 11.94 4.17 -8.25
N GLY A 2 11.28 4.93 -7.38
CA GLY A 2 10.28 4.35 -6.48
C GLY A 2 9.10 3.85 -7.28
N MET A 3 8.69 2.59 -7.08
CA MET A 3 7.42 2.09 -7.62
C MET A 3 6.30 2.77 -6.86
N ASN A 4 5.55 3.64 -7.54
CA ASN A 4 4.33 4.23 -6.99
C ASN A 4 3.28 3.12 -6.90
N MET A 5 2.99 2.62 -5.70
CA MET A 5 1.95 1.60 -5.48
C MET A 5 0.57 2.28 -5.50
N ASN A 6 -0.11 2.22 -6.63
CA ASN A 6 -1.54 2.54 -6.69
C ASN A 6 -2.33 1.34 -6.17
N PHE A 7 -3.27 1.59 -5.26
CA PHE A 7 -4.19 0.56 -4.78
C PHE A 7 -5.15 0.16 -5.91
N ILE A 8 -4.97 -1.03 -6.46
CA ILE A 8 -5.92 -1.64 -7.39
C ILE A 8 -6.80 -2.58 -6.58
N ASP A 9 -8.05 -2.18 -6.33
CA ASP A 9 -9.01 -3.03 -5.63
C ASP A 9 -9.42 -4.22 -6.51
N ASN A 10 -8.92 -5.42 -6.16
CA ASN A 10 -9.37 -6.71 -6.66
C ASN A 10 -9.56 -6.80 -8.18
N TRP A 11 -8.58 -6.32 -8.96
CA TRP A 11 -8.64 -6.44 -10.41
C TRP A 11 -8.44 -7.89 -10.83
N ILE A 12 -9.51 -8.51 -11.31
CA ILE A 12 -9.57 -9.88 -11.82
C ILE A 12 -10.48 -9.95 -13.04
N TYR A 13 -9.98 -10.52 -14.13
CA TYR A 13 -10.74 -10.73 -15.36
C TYR A 13 -10.45 -12.10 -15.95
N GLN A 14 -11.37 -12.59 -16.79
CA GLN A 14 -11.13 -13.72 -17.67
C GLN A 14 -10.62 -13.21 -19.01
N LEU A 15 -9.72 -13.98 -19.64
CA LEU A 15 -9.32 -13.73 -21.02
C LEU A 15 -10.50 -14.00 -21.97
N ASP A 16 -10.80 -13.05 -22.84
CA ASP A 16 -11.83 -13.17 -23.89
C ASP A 16 -11.37 -14.06 -25.05
N ASP A 17 -10.05 -14.18 -25.25
CA ASP A 17 -9.43 -14.97 -26.31
C ASP A 17 -8.11 -15.61 -25.83
N VAL A 18 -7.51 -16.44 -26.66
CA VAL A 18 -6.22 -17.08 -26.41
C VAL A 18 -5.10 -16.04 -26.36
N LEU A 19 -4.29 -16.09 -25.31
CA LEU A 19 -3.01 -15.39 -25.23
C LEU A 19 -1.88 -16.37 -25.61
N ALA A 20 -1.38 -16.24 -26.84
CA ALA A 20 -0.25 -17.02 -27.35
C ALA A 20 1.05 -16.69 -26.59
N VAL A 21 2.01 -17.62 -26.56
CA VAL A 21 3.29 -17.50 -25.81
C VAL A 21 4.02 -16.17 -26.07
N ASP A 22 3.99 -15.70 -27.31
CA ASP A 22 4.60 -14.46 -27.81
C ASP A 22 3.63 -13.27 -27.89
N GLY A 23 2.39 -13.44 -27.42
CA GLY A 23 1.38 -12.38 -27.39
C GLY A 23 1.76 -11.23 -26.46
N ASP A 24 1.55 -10.01 -26.92
CA ASP A 24 1.96 -8.75 -26.29
C ASP A 24 0.79 -7.85 -25.88
N ALA A 25 -0.44 -8.32 -26.11
CA ALA A 25 -1.68 -7.66 -25.72
C ALA A 25 -2.53 -8.59 -24.85
N LEU A 26 -3.15 -8.05 -23.80
CA LEU A 26 -4.10 -8.79 -22.97
C LEU A 26 -5.45 -8.88 -23.71
N PRO A 27 -5.97 -10.09 -23.98
CA PRO A 27 -7.29 -10.27 -24.55
C PRO A 27 -8.33 -10.11 -23.44
N VAL A 28 -8.54 -8.87 -23.00
CA VAL A 28 -9.58 -8.50 -22.03
C VAL A 28 -10.29 -7.24 -22.53
N PRO A 29 -11.49 -6.92 -22.02
CA PRO A 29 -12.19 -5.72 -22.41
C PRO A 29 -11.37 -4.45 -22.15
N SER A 30 -11.42 -3.49 -23.08
CA SER A 30 -10.63 -2.25 -22.96
C SER A 30 -10.95 -1.41 -21.70
N ASP A 31 -12.18 -1.50 -21.20
CA ASP A 31 -12.60 -0.88 -19.94
C ASP A 31 -12.00 -1.58 -18.71
N ALA A 32 -11.70 -2.88 -18.80
CA ALA A 32 -10.95 -3.59 -17.77
C ALA A 32 -9.52 -3.05 -17.67
N ILE A 33 -8.82 -2.85 -18.79
CA ILE A 33 -7.48 -2.25 -18.81
C ILE A 33 -7.52 -0.81 -18.28
N ALA A 34 -8.51 -0.02 -18.65
CA ALA A 34 -8.65 1.36 -18.16
C ALA A 34 -8.73 1.45 -16.63
N ARG A 35 -9.33 0.46 -15.96
CA ARG A 35 -9.44 0.40 -14.49
C ARG A 35 -8.11 0.16 -13.78
N LEU A 36 -7.07 -0.32 -14.46
CA LEU A 36 -5.71 -0.38 -13.89
C LEU A 36 -5.13 1.04 -13.69
N GLY A 37 -5.64 2.05 -14.40
CA GLY A 37 -5.12 3.42 -14.28
C GLY A 37 -3.64 3.51 -14.67
N LEU A 38 -3.26 2.87 -15.79
CA LEU A 38 -1.89 2.81 -16.29
C LEU A 38 -1.41 4.20 -16.73
N ALA A 39 -0.69 4.90 -15.84
CA ALA A 39 0.09 6.07 -16.24
C ALA A 39 1.33 5.66 -17.04
N ASP A 40 1.86 6.57 -17.86
CA ASP A 40 3.04 6.31 -18.69
C ASP A 40 4.24 5.86 -17.84
N GLY A 41 4.83 4.72 -18.20
CA GLY A 41 5.94 4.10 -17.48
C GLY A 41 5.58 3.38 -16.17
N VAL A 42 4.31 3.41 -15.73
CA VAL A 42 3.87 2.68 -14.53
C VAL A 42 3.57 1.23 -14.88
N ALA A 43 4.11 0.30 -14.10
CA ALA A 43 3.95 -1.14 -14.28
C ALA A 43 3.12 -1.74 -13.15
N TYR A 44 2.18 -2.62 -13.50
CA TYR A 44 1.51 -3.50 -12.54
C TYR A 44 1.85 -4.95 -12.80
N THR A 45 2.06 -5.70 -11.73
CA THR A 45 2.23 -7.15 -11.79
C THR A 45 0.87 -7.83 -11.86
N VAL A 46 0.71 -8.73 -12.82
CA VAL A 46 -0.46 -9.59 -12.97
C VAL A 46 -0.06 -11.05 -12.98
N VAL A 47 -0.96 -11.91 -12.53
CA VAL A 47 -0.79 -13.35 -12.46
C VAL A 47 -1.86 -14.03 -13.31
N PHE A 48 -1.41 -14.86 -14.25
CA PHE A 48 -2.27 -15.75 -15.02
C PHE A 48 -2.43 -17.09 -14.31
N SER A 49 -3.66 -17.57 -14.20
CA SER A 49 -3.98 -18.82 -13.54
C SER A 49 -5.28 -19.43 -14.07
N ALA A 50 -5.37 -20.75 -14.07
CA ALA A 50 -6.61 -21.45 -14.38
C ALA A 50 -7.66 -21.36 -13.25
N ALA A 51 -7.26 -20.99 -12.03
CA ALA A 51 -8.15 -20.94 -10.86
C ALA A 51 -7.74 -19.86 -9.84
N LEU A 52 -8.73 -19.38 -9.07
CA LEU A 52 -8.59 -18.40 -7.99
C LEU A 52 -7.77 -18.91 -6.79
N ALA A 53 -7.91 -20.20 -6.46
CA ALA A 53 -7.23 -20.83 -5.34
C ALA A 53 -6.22 -21.86 -5.86
N GLN A 54 -4.95 -21.46 -5.93
CA GLN A 54 -3.83 -22.34 -6.25
C GLN A 54 -3.36 -23.04 -4.95
N ALA A 55 -4.23 -23.83 -4.33
CA ALA A 55 -3.82 -24.69 -3.22
C ALA A 55 -2.98 -25.85 -3.77
N GLY A 56 -1.67 -25.62 -3.96
CA GLY A 56 -0.70 -26.70 -4.15
C GLY A 56 -0.36 -27.09 -5.59
N GLY A 57 0.13 -26.15 -6.42
CA GLY A 57 0.99 -26.49 -7.55
C GLY A 57 0.37 -26.50 -8.96
N GLY A 58 -0.65 -25.69 -9.23
CA GLY A 58 -1.06 -25.45 -10.61
C GLY A 58 -0.10 -24.50 -11.33
N VAL A 59 -0.13 -24.56 -12.67
CA VAL A 59 0.67 -23.68 -13.54
C VAL A 59 0.18 -22.24 -13.37
N PHE A 60 1.12 -21.31 -13.20
CA PHE A 60 0.86 -19.88 -13.20
C PHE A 60 1.98 -19.17 -13.96
N GLU A 61 1.68 -17.96 -14.43
CA GLU A 61 2.65 -17.07 -15.03
C GLU A 61 2.50 -15.68 -14.44
N ILE A 62 3.62 -15.01 -14.23
CA ILE A 62 3.67 -13.62 -13.78
C ILE A 62 4.06 -12.75 -14.98
N ALA A 63 3.36 -11.64 -15.16
CA ALA A 63 3.66 -10.65 -16.19
C ALA A 63 3.54 -9.23 -15.64
N HIS A 64 4.12 -8.27 -16.36
CA HIS A 64 3.94 -6.85 -16.09
C HIS A 64 3.11 -6.20 -17.19
N VAL A 65 2.12 -5.40 -16.80
CA VAL A 65 1.37 -4.51 -17.68
C VAL A 65 1.92 -3.10 -17.48
N ILE A 66 2.53 -2.53 -18.52
CA ILE A 66 3.25 -1.24 -18.42
C ILE A 66 2.51 -0.20 -19.24
N GLY A 67 2.11 0.90 -18.61
CA GLY A 67 1.49 2.03 -19.31
C GLY A 67 2.46 2.68 -20.29
N GLY A 68 1.95 3.06 -21.45
CA GLY A 68 2.69 3.77 -22.49
C GLY A 68 2.01 5.08 -22.88
N ALA A 69 2.74 5.90 -23.62
CA ALA A 69 2.23 7.17 -24.13
C ALA A 69 0.89 7.02 -24.88
N GLY A 70 0.01 8.00 -24.71
CA GLY A 70 -1.29 8.03 -25.39
C GLY A 70 -2.33 7.03 -24.86
N GLY A 71 -2.12 6.46 -23.67
CA GLY A 71 -3.05 5.51 -23.05
C GLY A 71 -2.90 4.07 -23.58
N GLY A 72 -1.82 3.80 -24.33
CA GLY A 72 -1.43 2.44 -24.69
C GLY A 72 -0.79 1.70 -23.51
N TYR A 73 -0.50 0.42 -23.70
CA TYR A 73 0.26 -0.36 -22.74
C TYR A 73 1.11 -1.43 -23.45
N THR A 74 2.08 -1.98 -22.74
CA THR A 74 2.89 -3.12 -23.18
C THR A 74 2.75 -4.25 -22.18
N LEU A 75 2.59 -5.48 -22.65
CA LEU A 75 2.62 -6.68 -21.80
C LEU A 75 4.03 -7.30 -21.83
N GLN A 76 4.63 -7.50 -20.67
CA GLN A 76 5.89 -8.21 -20.53
C GLN A 76 5.70 -9.51 -19.76
N ARG A 77 5.90 -10.64 -20.44
CA ARG A 77 5.56 -11.98 -19.97
C ARG A 77 6.75 -12.71 -19.31
N GLY A 78 6.47 -13.82 -18.63
CA GLY A 78 7.51 -14.66 -18.00
C GLY A 78 8.38 -13.91 -16.99
N ARG A 79 7.76 -13.26 -16.01
CA ARG A 79 8.45 -12.47 -14.98
C ARG A 79 8.59 -13.26 -13.68
N GLU A 80 9.43 -12.75 -12.79
CA GLU A 80 9.62 -13.29 -11.44
C GLU A 80 9.94 -14.80 -11.39
N GLY A 81 10.70 -15.29 -12.38
CA GLY A 81 11.11 -16.70 -12.46
C GLY A 81 10.07 -17.65 -13.06
N THR A 82 8.98 -17.11 -13.60
CA THR A 82 8.03 -17.86 -14.45
C THR A 82 8.40 -17.77 -15.92
N ASP A 83 7.92 -18.71 -16.73
CA ASP A 83 8.06 -18.70 -18.18
C ASP A 83 6.76 -18.24 -18.85
N ALA A 84 6.87 -17.59 -20.02
CA ALA A 84 5.70 -17.27 -20.83
C ALA A 84 5.04 -18.56 -21.36
N ALA A 85 3.74 -18.72 -21.13
CA ALA A 85 2.97 -19.90 -21.52
C ALA A 85 1.85 -19.56 -22.52
N LEU A 86 1.19 -20.57 -23.07
CA LEU A 86 -0.05 -20.35 -23.79
C LEU A 86 -1.21 -20.35 -22.78
N TRP A 87 -2.04 -19.31 -22.79
CA TRP A 87 -3.24 -19.24 -21.96
C TRP A 87 -4.51 -19.26 -22.81
N PRO A 88 -5.40 -20.25 -22.64
CA PRO A 88 -6.66 -20.27 -23.37
C PRO A 88 -7.61 -19.16 -22.88
N ALA A 89 -8.60 -18.83 -23.69
CA ALA A 89 -9.75 -18.04 -23.27
C ALA A 89 -10.38 -18.62 -21.99
N GLY A 90 -10.89 -17.76 -21.12
CA GLY A 90 -11.42 -18.11 -19.80
C GLY A 90 -10.37 -18.20 -18.69
N THR A 91 -9.06 -18.14 -19.01
CA THR A 91 -7.98 -18.03 -18.00
C THR A 91 -8.18 -16.77 -17.17
N LEU A 92 -7.92 -16.86 -15.86
CA LEU A 92 -7.96 -15.69 -14.98
C LEU A 92 -6.65 -14.91 -15.06
N VAL A 93 -6.76 -13.60 -15.21
CA VAL A 93 -5.67 -12.64 -15.04
C VAL A 93 -6.01 -11.74 -13.86
N MET A 94 -5.10 -11.63 -12.90
CA MET A 94 -5.35 -10.99 -11.61
C MET A 94 -4.19 -10.08 -11.22
N ALA A 95 -4.48 -8.87 -10.74
CA ALA A 95 -3.48 -8.04 -10.07
C ALA A 95 -3.41 -8.47 -8.60
N THR A 96 -2.45 -9.33 -8.26
CA THR A 96 -2.26 -9.86 -6.90
C THR A 96 -0.89 -9.52 -6.36
N VAL A 97 -0.77 -9.46 -5.03
CA VAL A 97 0.52 -9.30 -4.36
C VAL A 97 1.38 -10.56 -4.59
N THR A 98 2.54 -10.41 -5.24
CA THR A 98 3.49 -11.52 -5.47
C THR A 98 4.52 -11.65 -4.35
N ALA A 99 5.19 -12.80 -4.29
CA ALA A 99 6.30 -13.01 -3.36
C ALA A 99 7.47 -12.04 -3.60
N ALA A 100 7.75 -11.64 -4.85
CA ALA A 100 8.78 -10.64 -5.13
C ALA A 100 8.37 -9.24 -4.62
N GLN A 101 7.09 -8.89 -4.72
CA GLN A 101 6.55 -7.66 -4.12
C GLN A 101 6.64 -7.72 -2.59
N LEU A 102 6.31 -8.86 -1.97
CA LEU A 102 6.54 -9.11 -0.54
C LEU A 102 8.02 -9.04 -0.14
N ALA A 103 8.93 -9.56 -0.98
CA ALA A 103 10.36 -9.42 -0.78
C ALA A 103 10.82 -7.96 -0.90
N GLY A 104 10.15 -7.16 -1.72
CA GLY A 104 10.30 -5.70 -1.77
C GLY A 104 9.89 -5.02 -0.47
N PHE A 105 8.82 -5.49 0.21
CA PHE A 105 8.49 -5.05 1.58
C PHE A 105 9.58 -5.48 2.60
N GLY A 106 10.30 -6.57 2.34
CA GLY A 106 11.47 -7.01 3.12
C GLY A 106 12.80 -6.39 2.68
N GLY A 107 12.80 -5.53 1.66
CA GLY A 107 13.97 -5.06 0.93
C GLY A 107 14.57 -3.79 1.50
N GLY A 108 14.99 -3.82 2.76
CA GLY A 108 15.90 -2.79 3.27
C GLY A 108 16.47 -3.15 4.62
N VAL A 109 17.78 -3.38 4.62
CA VAL A 109 18.70 -3.53 5.76
C VAL A 109 18.77 -2.26 6.64
N ASP A 110 17.99 -1.24 6.30
CA ASP A 110 17.91 0.04 6.99
C ASP A 110 16.80 -0.06 8.04
N ASP A 111 17.23 -0.42 9.23
CA ASP A 111 16.44 -0.39 10.44
C ASP A 111 16.90 0.81 11.27
N SER A 112 16.02 1.80 11.42
CA SER A 112 16.32 3.00 12.19
C SER A 112 16.48 2.74 13.69
N GLY A 113 16.06 1.57 14.19
CA GLY A 113 15.72 1.38 15.58
C GLY A 113 14.47 2.19 15.97
N TRP A 114 14.03 2.04 17.22
CA TRP A 114 12.91 2.83 17.74
C TRP A 114 13.39 4.24 18.10
N VAL A 115 12.70 5.24 17.57
CA VAL A 115 12.89 6.65 17.87
C VAL A 115 11.62 7.24 18.47
N THR A 116 11.75 8.04 19.52
CA THR A 116 10.62 8.82 20.04
C THR A 116 10.39 10.01 19.12
N LEU A 117 9.14 10.23 18.70
CA LEU A 117 8.81 11.32 17.78
C LEU A 117 8.88 12.68 18.47
N GLU A 118 9.14 13.71 17.67
CA GLU A 118 9.14 15.09 18.15
C GLU A 118 7.69 15.53 18.43
N PRO A 119 7.35 15.96 19.65
CA PRO A 119 6.01 16.41 19.97
C PRO A 119 5.70 17.78 19.35
N VAL A 120 4.42 18.00 19.02
CA VAL A 120 3.91 19.26 18.47
C VAL A 120 2.71 19.73 19.31
N GLY A 121 2.46 21.04 19.34
CA GLY A 121 1.24 21.59 19.94
C GLY A 121 1.08 21.35 21.44
N GLY A 122 2.19 21.21 22.18
CA GLY A 122 2.17 20.94 23.62
C GLY A 122 1.78 19.50 23.99
N PHE A 123 1.74 18.58 23.03
CA PHE A 123 1.52 17.16 23.29
C PHE A 123 2.70 16.56 24.07
N VAL A 124 2.44 16.02 25.26
CA VAL A 124 3.52 15.65 26.20
C VAL A 124 4.07 14.25 25.93
N TYR A 125 3.31 13.40 25.21
CA TYR A 125 3.64 11.98 25.08
C TYR A 125 3.57 11.50 23.63
N PRO A 126 4.50 11.92 22.75
CA PRO A 126 4.56 11.46 21.37
C PRO A 126 4.75 9.93 21.30
N PRO A 127 4.21 9.26 20.27
CA PRO A 127 4.47 7.84 20.03
C PRO A 127 5.92 7.62 19.61
N ASP A 128 6.36 6.36 19.66
CA ASP A 128 7.62 5.97 19.05
C ASP A 128 7.36 5.49 17.62
N ALA A 129 8.35 5.66 16.74
CA ALA A 129 8.35 5.14 15.39
C ALA A 129 9.62 4.32 15.11
N ARG A 130 9.54 3.40 14.16
CA ARG A 130 10.69 2.67 13.62
C ARG A 130 10.47 2.45 12.14
N ARG A 131 11.49 2.72 11.34
CA ARG A 131 11.48 2.44 9.90
C ARG A 131 12.29 1.18 9.63
N ILE A 132 11.69 0.22 8.95
CA ILE A 132 12.34 -1.01 8.48
C ILE A 132 11.95 -1.19 7.03
N GLY A 133 12.92 -1.30 6.12
CA GLY A 133 12.63 -1.64 4.73
C GLY A 133 11.69 -0.65 4.01
N GLY A 134 11.67 0.63 4.42
CA GLY A 134 10.75 1.63 3.85
C GLY A 134 9.32 1.58 4.41
N VAL A 135 9.05 0.77 5.43
CA VAL A 135 7.80 0.77 6.21
C VAL A 135 8.06 1.41 7.56
N VAL A 136 7.21 2.36 7.95
CA VAL A 136 7.20 2.94 9.29
C VAL A 136 6.21 2.19 10.15
N TYR A 137 6.66 1.79 11.34
CA TYR A 137 5.86 1.19 12.39
C TYR A 137 5.73 2.19 13.53
N LEU A 138 4.52 2.38 14.03
CA LEU A 138 4.26 3.15 15.24
C LEU A 138 4.05 2.21 16.42
N ARG A 139 4.36 2.70 17.61
CA ARG A 139 4.08 1.98 18.85
C ARG A 139 3.79 2.91 20.02
N GLY A 140 3.22 2.30 21.04
CA GLY A 140 2.98 2.90 22.34
C GLY A 140 1.53 3.26 22.58
N PHE A 141 1.26 3.60 23.83
CA PHE A 141 -0.07 3.89 24.35
C PHE A 141 -0.06 5.28 24.96
N LYS A 142 -0.81 6.23 24.39
CA LYS A 142 -0.71 7.64 24.77
C LYS A 142 -2.09 8.21 25.10
N TRP A 143 -2.15 8.97 26.20
CA TRP A 143 -3.31 9.77 26.56
C TRP A 143 -3.42 10.98 25.67
N ILE A 144 -4.64 11.30 25.25
CA ILE A 144 -4.98 12.43 24.40
C ILE A 144 -6.08 13.22 25.10
N ASP A 145 -5.86 14.53 25.18
CA ASP A 145 -6.91 15.48 25.53
C ASP A 145 -7.80 15.69 24.29
N LEU A 146 -9.10 15.49 24.41
CA LEU A 146 -10.01 15.61 23.26
C LEU A 146 -10.18 17.07 22.81
N ALA A 147 -9.71 18.05 23.59
CA ALA A 147 -9.54 19.42 23.11
C ALA A 147 -8.47 19.55 22.01
N GLN A 148 -7.58 18.56 21.85
CA GLN A 148 -6.50 18.54 20.85
C GLN A 148 -6.88 17.73 19.60
N LEU A 149 -8.14 17.31 19.44
CA LEU A 149 -8.57 16.62 18.22
C LEU A 149 -8.41 17.52 17.00
N GLY A 150 -7.84 16.97 15.93
CA GLY A 150 -7.54 17.71 14.70
C GLY A 150 -6.29 18.59 14.78
N GLU A 151 -5.65 18.70 15.95
CA GLU A 151 -4.37 19.39 16.11
C GLU A 151 -3.20 18.41 15.88
N PRO A 152 -2.05 18.89 15.36
CA PRO A 152 -0.87 18.05 15.17
C PRO A 152 -0.27 17.65 16.53
N LEU A 153 -0.09 16.34 16.74
CA LEU A 153 0.42 15.79 17.98
C LEU A 153 1.92 15.51 17.95
N ALA A 154 2.41 15.00 16.82
CA ALA A 154 3.81 14.62 16.68
C ALA A 154 4.26 14.69 15.22
N GLN A 155 5.56 14.88 15.03
CA GLN A 155 6.20 14.94 13.73
C GLN A 155 7.06 13.70 13.50
N LEU A 156 6.95 13.10 12.31
CA LEU A 156 7.82 12.03 11.86
C LEU A 156 9.19 12.59 11.43
N PRO A 157 10.26 11.78 11.43
CA PRO A 157 11.51 12.19 10.79
C PRO A 157 11.31 12.55 9.31
N VAL A 158 12.11 13.49 8.81
CA VAL A 158 12.08 13.89 7.39
C VAL A 158 12.32 12.66 6.49
N GLY A 159 11.49 12.51 5.46
CA GLY A 159 11.54 11.38 4.53
C GLY A 159 10.95 10.08 5.09
N TRP A 160 10.17 10.14 6.17
CA TRP A 160 9.40 9.00 6.72
C TRP A 160 7.88 9.18 6.55
N ARG A 161 7.46 10.25 5.86
CA ARG A 161 6.05 10.49 5.57
C ARG A 161 5.46 9.41 4.66
N PRO A 162 4.14 9.17 4.71
CA PRO A 162 3.48 8.39 3.67
C PRO A 162 3.42 9.17 2.35
N ALA A 163 3.30 8.45 1.22
CA ALA A 163 3.19 9.03 -0.11
C ALA A 163 1.91 9.87 -0.32
N GLN A 164 0.87 9.54 0.46
CA GLN A 164 -0.43 10.17 0.50
C GLN A 164 -0.90 10.22 1.94
N GLN A 165 -1.87 11.07 2.26
CA GLN A 165 -2.46 11.09 3.60
C GLN A 165 -2.93 9.68 4.04
N PHE A 166 -2.37 9.20 5.15
CA PHE A 166 -2.67 7.89 5.71
C PHE A 166 -3.70 8.01 6.83
N TYR A 167 -4.59 7.02 6.94
CA TYR A 167 -5.58 6.95 8.01
C TYR A 167 -5.52 5.59 8.70
N ALA A 168 -5.59 5.58 10.02
CA ALA A 168 -5.77 4.35 10.80
C ALA A 168 -6.92 4.50 11.79
N THR A 169 -7.75 3.47 11.89
CA THR A 169 -8.87 3.40 12.82
C THR A 169 -8.61 2.29 13.83
N LYS A 170 -8.76 2.59 15.12
CA LYS A 170 -8.54 1.66 16.23
C LYS A 170 -9.83 1.52 17.07
N PRO A 171 -10.52 0.37 16.97
CA PRO A 171 -11.56 0.03 17.92
C PRO A 171 -10.93 -0.47 19.22
N ILE A 172 -11.28 0.13 20.35
CA ILE A 172 -10.87 -0.35 21.68
C ILE A 172 -12.08 -0.26 22.61
N GLY A 173 -12.60 -1.42 22.99
CA GLY A 173 -13.92 -1.54 23.63
C GLY A 173 -15.04 -1.14 22.67
N ASP A 174 -15.95 -0.29 23.14
CA ASP A 174 -17.05 0.31 22.39
C ASP A 174 -16.64 1.60 21.65
N ARG A 175 -15.38 2.01 21.80
CA ARG A 175 -14.86 3.26 21.25
C ARG A 175 -14.04 3.06 19.99
N ILE A 176 -14.23 3.92 19.01
CA ILE A 176 -13.54 4.01 17.73
C ILE A 176 -12.73 5.31 17.76
N ARG A 177 -11.41 5.18 17.62
CA ARG A 177 -10.53 6.32 17.38
C ARG A 177 -10.00 6.30 15.96
N ARG A 178 -9.82 7.46 15.36
CA ARG A 178 -9.17 7.63 14.05
C ARG A 178 -7.97 8.55 14.20
N MET A 179 -6.88 8.14 13.58
CA MET A 179 -5.71 8.97 13.37
C MET A 179 -5.49 9.20 11.88
N SER A 180 -4.81 10.29 11.57
CA SER A 180 -4.26 10.54 10.25
C SER A 180 -2.79 10.92 10.31
N ILE A 181 -2.10 10.72 9.19
CA ILE A 181 -0.75 11.20 8.97
C ILE A 181 -0.74 11.96 7.66
N THR A 182 -0.39 13.24 7.70
CA THR A 182 -0.35 14.06 6.48
C THR A 182 0.87 13.77 5.62
N GLU A 183 0.73 14.05 4.33
CA GLU A 183 1.82 14.03 3.36
C GLU A 183 2.73 15.26 3.50
N ASP A 184 2.21 16.42 3.90
CA ASP A 184 3.00 17.64 4.04
C ASP A 184 2.88 18.24 5.45
N GLY A 185 3.95 18.12 6.21
CA GLY A 185 4.14 18.77 7.50
C GLY A 185 5.35 19.71 7.48
N ILE A 186 5.84 20.03 8.68
CA ILE A 186 7.02 20.91 8.84
C ILE A 186 8.21 20.28 8.11
N ASP A 187 8.86 21.06 7.25
CA ASP A 187 10.01 20.64 6.43
C ASP A 187 9.78 19.38 5.57
N GLY A 188 8.52 19.09 5.20
CA GLY A 188 8.16 17.92 4.40
C GLY A 188 8.12 16.60 5.19
N ALA A 189 8.16 16.66 6.52
CA ALA A 189 7.88 15.53 7.38
C ALA A 189 6.38 15.23 7.45
N GLY A 190 5.99 13.99 7.78
CA GLY A 190 4.59 13.66 8.04
C GLY A 190 4.18 14.06 9.46
N MET A 191 2.95 14.54 9.63
CA MET A 191 2.42 14.97 10.93
C MET A 191 1.31 14.04 11.37
N ILE A 192 1.34 13.63 12.63
CA ILE A 192 0.35 12.73 13.23
C ILE A 192 -0.76 13.53 13.88
N PHE A 193 -2.01 13.18 13.57
CA PHE A 193 -3.22 13.76 14.12
C PHE A 193 -4.11 12.67 14.71
N ILE A 194 -4.94 13.05 15.66
CA ILE A 194 -6.10 12.25 16.08
C ILE A 194 -7.33 13.01 15.63
N ASP A 195 -7.99 12.50 14.60
CA ASP A 195 -9.07 13.23 13.92
C ASP A 195 -10.41 13.01 14.62
N HIS A 196 -10.57 11.86 15.28
CA HIS A 196 -11.87 11.45 15.80
C HIS A 196 -11.76 10.47 16.94
N VAL A 197 -12.62 10.67 17.94
CA VAL A 197 -12.94 9.69 18.99
C VAL A 197 -14.44 9.74 19.19
N ASN A 198 -15.12 8.59 19.16
CA ASN A 198 -16.56 8.55 19.45
C ASN A 198 -16.83 8.58 20.97
N GLY A 199 -18.01 9.09 21.33
CA GLY A 199 -18.52 9.11 22.71
C GLY A 199 -18.12 10.35 23.54
N PRO A 200 -18.89 10.68 24.59
CA PRO A 200 -18.72 11.91 25.36
C PRO A 200 -17.68 11.74 26.47
N THR A 201 -16.42 12.03 26.20
CA THR A 201 -15.41 12.18 27.27
C THR A 201 -14.57 13.44 27.06
N ALA A 202 -13.84 13.86 28.10
CA ALA A 202 -12.90 14.98 28.01
C ALA A 202 -11.49 14.52 27.57
N SER A 203 -11.15 13.26 27.83
CA SER A 203 -9.90 12.63 27.41
C SER A 203 -10.15 11.21 26.92
N ASP A 204 -9.20 10.67 26.17
CA ASP A 204 -9.13 9.25 25.82
C ASP A 204 -7.67 8.84 25.66
N TYR A 205 -7.42 7.61 25.27
CA TYR A 205 -6.11 7.15 24.83
C TYR A 205 -6.15 6.65 23.40
N PHE A 206 -4.98 6.58 22.78
CA PHE A 206 -4.77 5.94 21.50
C PHE A 206 -3.60 4.96 21.59
N GLU A 207 -3.84 3.76 21.07
CA GLU A 207 -2.85 2.70 20.95
C GLU A 207 -2.29 2.70 19.52
N PHE A 208 -1.02 3.03 19.41
CA PHE A 208 -0.30 3.09 18.14
C PHE A 208 0.23 1.72 17.71
N ASP A 209 0.20 0.73 18.60
CA ASP A 209 0.69 -0.62 18.32
C ASP A 209 -0.08 -1.26 17.16
N GLY A 210 0.66 -1.89 16.25
CA GLY A 210 0.10 -2.50 15.05
C GLY A 210 -0.38 -1.49 13.99
N ILE A 211 0.12 -0.26 14.01
CA ILE A 211 -0.03 0.70 12.92
C ILE A 211 1.28 0.74 12.13
N SER A 212 1.19 0.51 10.84
CA SER A 212 2.32 0.62 9.93
C SER A 212 1.90 1.14 8.57
N PHE A 213 2.78 1.87 7.90
CA PHE A 213 2.53 2.43 6.58
C PHE A 213 3.83 2.53 5.76
N PRO A 214 3.76 2.41 4.42
CA PRO A 214 4.91 2.62 3.55
C PRO A 214 5.28 4.11 3.48
N VAL A 215 6.58 4.39 3.41
CA VAL A 215 7.12 5.73 3.12
C VAL A 215 6.88 6.08 1.64
N GLY A 216 6.63 7.36 1.32
CA GLY A 216 6.63 7.85 -0.06
C GLY A 216 6.76 9.35 -0.25
#